data_AF-A0AAE0DC41-F1
#
_entry.id   AF-A0AAE0DC41-F1
#
_cell.length_a   1.000
_cell.length_b   1.000
_cell.length_c   1.000
_cell.angle_alpha   90.00
_cell.angle_beta   90.00
_cell.angle_gamma   90.00
#
_symmetry.space_group_name_H-M   'P 1'
#
loop_
_entity.id
_entity.type
_entity.pdbx_description
1 polymer ?
#
loop_
_entity_poly.entity_id
_entity_poly.type
_entity_poly.pdbx_seq_one_letter_code
_entity_poly.pdbx_strand_id
1 'polypeptide(L)'
;MSTENEPASSTRAPYSITLEDLTPTTWSGRRLADIAYGMKRSGFHRWGFVIFRTTYDDDKAWERYLEVLQLTRLRTLLHAGADLLLEQYMDWPVVSDRATLDGASKADVRKHFQSWCEARSEERDGPGATGPRTQGLPRFKHCVYVDRKCLDTLVKLPKNYRGARMDLSNMVTVIIDGAFDRRTPGDDEGSYPDIEGCTERYVGWRYEEVEMPVGTYEESHQYPLSHLDYKRPPLISPNGHDSMLV
;
A
#
# COMPACT_ATOMS: atom_id res chain seq x y z
N MET A 1 -23.31 -41.69 37.71
CA MET A 1 -22.92 -41.86 36.30
C MET A 1 -23.12 -40.52 35.63
N SER A 2 -22.06 -39.72 35.60
CA SER A 2 -22.05 -38.39 35.00
C SER A 2 -21.76 -38.54 33.52
N THR A 3 -22.64 -38.04 32.67
CA THR A 3 -22.47 -37.99 31.22
C THR A 3 -21.50 -36.87 30.86
N GLU A 4 -20.38 -37.24 30.24
CA GLU A 4 -19.42 -36.32 29.62
C GLU A 4 -20.09 -35.54 28.50
N ASN A 5 -19.99 -34.21 28.56
CA ASN A 5 -20.25 -33.31 27.43
C ASN A 5 -19.02 -33.32 26.53
N GLU A 6 -19.11 -33.94 25.36
CA GLU A 6 -18.20 -33.65 24.25
C GLU A 6 -18.43 -32.20 23.78
N PRO A 7 -17.37 -31.42 23.50
CA PRO A 7 -17.54 -30.09 22.94
C PRO A 7 -17.93 -30.20 21.45
N ALA A 8 -18.96 -29.46 21.08
CA ALA A 8 -19.46 -29.34 19.72
C ALA A 8 -18.33 -29.02 18.72
N SER A 9 -18.24 -29.86 17.68
CA SER A 9 -17.42 -29.65 16.50
C SER A 9 -17.71 -28.26 15.90
N SER A 10 -16.66 -27.47 15.71
CA SER A 10 -16.72 -26.13 15.12
C SER A 10 -17.25 -26.20 13.69
N THR A 11 -18.47 -25.71 13.49
CA THR A 11 -19.13 -25.63 12.17
C THR A 11 -18.45 -24.56 11.30
N ARG A 12 -17.36 -24.93 10.62
CA ARG A 12 -16.69 -24.05 9.64
C ARG A 12 -17.63 -23.81 8.45
N ALA A 13 -17.83 -22.55 8.05
CA ALA A 13 -18.63 -22.22 6.88
C ALA A 13 -18.05 -22.91 5.63
N PRO A 14 -18.87 -23.52 4.76
CA PRO A 14 -18.41 -24.39 3.67
C PRO A 14 -17.57 -23.70 2.58
N TYR A 15 -17.35 -22.39 2.67
CA TYR A 15 -16.60 -21.59 1.69
C TYR A 15 -15.60 -20.60 2.34
N SER A 16 -15.00 -20.93 3.49
CA SER A 16 -13.91 -20.12 4.05
C SER A 16 -12.54 -20.70 3.70
N ILE A 17 -11.84 -20.07 2.75
CA ILE A 17 -10.43 -20.33 2.48
C ILE A 17 -9.58 -19.61 3.54
N THR A 18 -8.59 -20.30 4.11
CA THR A 18 -7.62 -19.73 5.07
C THR A 18 -6.20 -19.82 4.53
N LEU A 19 -5.25 -19.16 5.19
CA LEU A 19 -3.82 -19.27 4.85
C LEU A 19 -3.28 -20.72 4.96
N GLU A 20 -3.90 -21.54 5.79
CA GLU A 20 -3.52 -22.95 5.99
C GLU A 20 -3.86 -23.81 4.77
N ASP A 21 -5.00 -23.52 4.13
CA ASP A 21 -5.47 -24.24 2.93
C ASP A 21 -4.58 -23.99 1.70
N LEU A 22 -3.69 -22.99 1.77
CA LEU A 22 -2.86 -22.57 0.66
C LEU A 22 -1.56 -23.39 0.58
N THR A 23 -1.46 -24.24 -0.42
CA THR A 23 -0.24 -24.96 -0.83
C THR A 23 0.43 -24.28 -2.03
N PRO A 24 1.74 -24.51 -2.30
CA PRO A 24 2.40 -23.98 -3.49
C PRO A 24 1.67 -24.28 -4.81
N THR A 25 1.06 -25.47 -4.93
CA THR A 25 0.32 -25.91 -6.11
C THR A 25 -1.06 -25.27 -6.23
N THR A 26 -1.72 -24.92 -5.13
CA THR A 26 -2.98 -24.15 -5.16
C THR A 26 -2.77 -22.66 -5.48
N TRP A 27 -1.52 -22.20 -5.41
CA TRP A 27 -1.15 -20.79 -5.48
C TRP A 27 -0.58 -20.35 -6.82
N SER A 28 0.21 -21.20 -7.48
CA SER A 28 0.88 -20.87 -8.74
C SER A 28 -0.15 -20.44 -9.79
N GLY A 29 -0.13 -19.15 -10.18
CA GLY A 29 -1.00 -18.58 -11.20
C GLY A 29 -2.25 -17.85 -10.71
N ARG A 30 -2.49 -17.75 -9.39
CA ARG A 30 -3.53 -16.85 -8.85
C ARG A 30 -3.02 -15.41 -8.83
N ARG A 31 -3.90 -14.45 -9.08
CA ARG A 31 -3.60 -13.02 -8.88
C ARG A 31 -3.46 -12.74 -7.39
N LEU A 32 -2.57 -11.80 -7.02
CA LEU A 32 -2.35 -11.40 -5.63
C LEU A 32 -1.84 -12.54 -4.73
N ALA A 33 -1.03 -13.42 -5.33
CA ALA A 33 -0.52 -14.61 -4.71
C ALA A 33 0.61 -14.32 -3.72
N ASP A 34 1.51 -13.40 -4.08
CA ASP A 34 2.69 -13.07 -3.29
C ASP A 34 2.32 -12.44 -1.94
N ILE A 35 1.21 -11.70 -1.87
CA ILE A 35 0.68 -11.15 -0.61
C ILE A 35 0.50 -12.24 0.45
N ALA A 36 -0.34 -13.23 0.17
CA ALA A 36 -0.60 -14.24 1.18
C ALA A 36 0.58 -15.23 1.33
N TYR A 37 1.41 -15.42 0.30
CA TYR A 37 2.65 -16.20 0.43
C TYR A 37 3.64 -15.51 1.38
N GLY A 38 3.74 -14.19 1.28
CA GLY A 38 4.46 -13.32 2.19
C GLY A 38 3.97 -13.49 3.62
N MET A 39 2.65 -13.44 3.85
CA MET A 39 2.06 -13.67 5.18
C MET A 39 2.38 -15.08 5.72
N LYS A 40 2.23 -16.13 4.90
CA LYS A 40 2.53 -17.51 5.32
C LYS A 40 4.00 -17.71 5.67
N ARG A 41 4.91 -17.11 4.90
CA ARG A 41 6.36 -17.26 5.11
C ARG A 41 6.88 -16.48 6.30
N SER A 42 6.29 -15.33 6.59
CA SER A 42 6.69 -14.45 7.69
C SER A 42 6.02 -14.84 9.01
N GLY A 43 4.84 -15.45 8.96
CA GLY A 43 3.97 -15.63 10.13
C GLY A 43 3.25 -14.34 10.54
N PHE A 44 3.41 -13.25 9.77
CA PHE A 44 2.77 -11.97 9.99
C PHE A 44 1.52 -11.86 9.11
N HIS A 45 0.35 -11.93 9.73
CA HIS A 45 -0.93 -12.02 9.01
C HIS A 45 -1.63 -10.67 8.85
N ARG A 46 -0.87 -9.65 8.39
CA ARG A 46 -1.42 -8.36 7.98
C ARG A 46 -0.76 -7.89 6.69
N TRP A 47 -1.52 -7.19 5.85
CA TRP A 47 -0.99 -6.59 4.62
C TRP A 47 -1.65 -5.26 4.31
N GLY A 48 -0.99 -4.48 3.46
CA GLY A 48 -1.41 -3.13 3.07
C GLY A 48 -0.41 -2.06 3.50
N PHE A 49 -0.47 -0.89 2.85
CA PHE A 49 0.45 0.20 3.13
C PHE A 49 0.04 1.01 4.36
N VAL A 50 1.04 1.60 5.02
CA VAL A 50 0.83 2.67 5.99
C VAL A 50 0.57 3.97 5.23
N ILE A 51 -0.46 4.72 5.62
CA ILE A 51 -0.88 5.96 4.96
C ILE A 51 -0.50 7.16 5.84
N PHE A 52 0.32 8.06 5.33
CA PHE A 52 0.67 9.32 5.98
C PHE A 52 -0.17 10.47 5.43
N ARG A 53 -0.91 11.12 6.32
CA ARG A 53 -1.65 12.36 6.01
C ARG A 53 -0.74 13.57 6.21
N THR A 54 -0.54 14.39 5.18
CA THR A 54 0.31 15.60 5.28
C THR A 54 -0.41 16.91 4.99
N THR A 55 -1.72 16.88 4.81
CA THR A 55 -2.57 18.06 4.57
C THR A 55 -3.80 18.00 5.49
N TYR A 56 -4.07 19.12 6.17
CA TYR A 56 -5.05 19.19 7.28
C TYR A 56 -6.07 20.32 7.11
N ASP A 57 -6.11 20.95 5.94
CA ASP A 57 -6.97 22.08 5.61
C ASP A 57 -8.30 21.69 4.95
N ASP A 58 -8.49 20.42 4.58
CA ASP A 58 -9.78 19.90 4.10
C ASP A 58 -10.04 18.44 4.57
N ASP A 59 -10.69 18.30 5.72
CA ASP A 59 -11.06 16.99 6.28
C ASP A 59 -12.08 16.24 5.41
N LYS A 60 -12.98 16.95 4.71
CA LYS A 60 -14.00 16.31 3.87
C LYS A 60 -13.37 15.71 2.62
N ALA A 61 -12.45 16.42 1.98
CA ALA A 61 -11.68 15.89 0.87
C ALA A 61 -10.82 14.71 1.33
N TRP A 62 -10.20 14.80 2.50
CA TRP A 62 -9.44 13.69 3.09
C TRP A 62 -10.30 12.42 3.29
N GLU A 63 -11.45 12.54 3.97
CA GLU A 63 -12.37 11.41 4.18
C GLU A 63 -12.83 10.81 2.85
N ARG A 64 -13.15 11.67 1.88
CA ARG A 64 -13.55 11.24 0.55
C ARG A 64 -12.43 10.53 -0.20
N TYR A 65 -11.19 10.99 -0.07
CA TYR A 65 -10.02 10.35 -0.67
C TYR A 65 -9.82 8.95 -0.10
N LEU A 66 -9.88 8.80 1.23
CA LEU A 66 -9.80 7.49 1.88
C LEU A 66 -10.93 6.56 1.42
N GLU A 67 -12.17 7.04 1.32
CA GLU A 67 -13.30 6.25 0.81
C GLU A 67 -13.01 5.72 -0.60
N VAL A 68 -12.45 6.54 -1.49
CA VAL A 68 -12.10 6.13 -2.86
C VAL A 68 -10.99 5.08 -2.85
N LEU A 69 -9.95 5.25 -2.03
CA LEU A 69 -8.90 4.25 -1.86
C LEU A 69 -9.47 2.89 -1.38
N GLN A 70 -10.43 2.91 -0.45
CA GLN A 70 -11.09 1.70 0.05
C GLN A 70 -11.93 1.03 -1.05
N LEU A 71 -12.72 1.81 -1.80
CA LEU A 71 -13.57 1.31 -2.89
C LEU A 71 -12.75 0.70 -4.03
N THR A 72 -11.68 1.37 -4.45
CA THR A 72 -10.81 0.89 -5.55
C THR A 72 -10.10 -0.40 -5.16
N ARG A 73 -9.57 -0.47 -3.94
CA ARG A 73 -9.00 -1.69 -3.35
C ARG A 73 -9.98 -2.86 -3.31
N LEU A 74 -11.19 -2.66 -2.78
CA LEU A 74 -12.23 -3.69 -2.73
C LEU A 74 -12.53 -4.22 -4.13
N ARG A 75 -12.68 -3.32 -5.10
CA ARG A 75 -12.91 -3.69 -6.50
C ARG A 75 -11.73 -4.49 -7.07
N THR A 76 -10.48 -4.12 -6.78
CA THR A 76 -9.29 -4.87 -7.21
C THR A 76 -9.28 -6.28 -6.62
N LEU A 77 -9.61 -6.44 -5.34
CA LEU A 77 -9.70 -7.75 -4.69
C LEU A 77 -10.81 -8.62 -5.29
N LEU A 78 -12.00 -8.06 -5.48
CA LEU A 78 -13.13 -8.75 -6.14
C LEU A 78 -12.76 -9.18 -7.56
N HIS A 79 -12.10 -8.31 -8.33
CA HIS A 79 -11.66 -8.61 -9.69
C HIS A 79 -10.59 -9.71 -9.73
N ALA A 80 -9.77 -9.80 -8.69
CA ALA A 80 -8.76 -10.86 -8.53
C ALA A 80 -9.34 -12.16 -7.94
N GLY A 81 -10.57 -12.16 -7.43
CA GLY A 81 -11.14 -13.27 -6.65
C GLY A 81 -10.38 -13.53 -5.34
N ALA A 82 -9.79 -12.48 -4.78
CA ALA A 82 -8.94 -12.53 -3.59
C ALA A 82 -9.61 -11.94 -2.34
N ASP A 83 -10.81 -11.39 -2.49
CA ASP A 83 -11.61 -10.78 -1.41
C ASP A 83 -11.91 -11.76 -0.27
N LEU A 84 -12.24 -13.01 -0.58
CA LEU A 84 -12.56 -14.03 0.42
C LEU A 84 -11.42 -14.36 1.37
N LEU A 85 -10.17 -14.20 0.92
CA LEU A 85 -8.97 -14.52 1.70
C LEU A 85 -8.28 -13.27 2.22
N LEU A 86 -7.99 -12.31 1.34
CA LEU A 86 -7.09 -11.20 1.64
C LEU A 86 -7.81 -10.09 2.43
N GLU A 87 -9.11 -9.88 2.25
CA GLU A 87 -9.83 -8.80 2.94
C GLU A 87 -9.71 -8.93 4.46
N GLN A 88 -9.77 -10.15 5.00
CA GLN A 88 -9.72 -10.39 6.45
C GLN A 88 -8.36 -10.04 7.11
N TYR A 89 -7.28 -10.01 6.32
CA TYR A 89 -5.92 -9.72 6.79
C TYR A 89 -5.46 -8.32 6.42
N MET A 90 -6.34 -7.53 5.83
CA MET A 90 -5.97 -6.22 5.35
C MET A 90 -5.95 -5.21 6.48
N ASP A 91 -4.94 -4.36 6.48
CA ASP A 91 -4.77 -3.28 7.43
C ASP A 91 -4.04 -2.10 6.77
N TRP A 92 -4.72 -0.96 6.67
CA TRP A 92 -4.19 0.33 6.19
C TRP A 92 -4.19 1.34 7.34
N PRO A 93 -3.18 1.29 8.22
CA PRO A 93 -3.10 2.25 9.31
C PRO A 93 -2.85 3.65 8.74
N VAL A 94 -3.61 4.61 9.25
CA VAL A 94 -3.41 6.03 8.96
C VAL A 94 -2.57 6.63 10.08
N VAL A 95 -1.41 7.18 9.73
CA VAL A 95 -0.60 8.02 10.60
C VAL A 95 -0.97 9.48 10.33
N SER A 96 -1.58 10.10 11.35
CA SER A 96 -2.08 11.46 11.29
C SER A 96 -1.69 12.18 12.58
N ASP A 97 -0.69 13.03 12.49
CA ASP A 97 -0.22 13.91 13.56
C ASP A 97 0.06 15.28 12.96
N ARG A 98 -0.88 16.21 13.13
CA ARG A 98 -0.80 17.53 12.52
C ARG A 98 0.45 18.30 12.96
N ALA A 99 0.91 18.11 14.20
CA ALA A 99 2.05 18.87 14.71
C ALA A 99 3.36 18.56 13.97
N THR A 100 3.50 17.33 13.46
CA THR A 100 4.72 16.86 12.79
C THR A 100 4.55 16.64 11.30
N LEU A 101 3.32 16.44 10.81
CA LEU A 101 3.05 16.04 9.43
C LEU A 101 2.39 17.12 8.57
N ASP A 102 1.85 18.21 9.13
CA ASP A 102 1.21 19.27 8.33
C ASP A 102 2.26 19.96 7.43
N GLY A 103 2.13 19.77 6.11
CA GLY A 103 3.09 20.24 5.12
C GLY A 103 4.41 19.46 5.08
N ALA A 104 4.51 18.30 5.73
CA ALA A 104 5.75 17.52 5.75
C ALA A 104 6.19 17.08 4.34
N SER A 105 7.49 17.20 4.06
CA SER A 105 8.07 16.76 2.79
C SER A 105 8.08 15.23 2.68
N LYS A 106 8.26 14.70 1.47
CA LYS A 106 8.42 13.25 1.26
C LYS A 106 9.66 12.70 1.97
N ALA A 107 10.71 13.52 2.08
CA ALA A 107 11.91 13.17 2.84
C ALA A 107 11.65 13.09 4.35
N ASP A 108 10.81 13.97 4.90
CA ASP A 108 10.44 13.92 6.32
C ASP A 108 9.53 12.74 6.61
N VAL A 109 8.51 12.50 5.76
CA VAL A 109 7.66 11.31 5.87
C VAL A 109 8.47 10.01 5.76
N ARG A 110 9.50 9.97 4.91
CA ARG A 110 10.41 8.81 4.85
C ARG A 110 11.07 8.53 6.20
N LYS A 111 11.55 9.56 6.91
CA LYS A 111 12.13 9.41 8.26
C LYS A 111 11.08 8.92 9.26
N HIS A 112 9.88 9.51 9.26
CA HIS A 112 8.78 9.06 10.12
C HIS A 112 8.41 7.60 9.85
N PHE A 113 8.39 7.19 8.58
CA PHE A 113 8.11 5.82 8.19
C PHE A 113 9.22 4.84 8.61
N GLN A 114 10.50 5.23 8.50
CA GLN A 114 11.62 4.43 8.99
C GLN A 114 11.50 4.21 10.51
N SER A 115 11.26 5.27 11.29
CA SER A 115 11.02 5.15 12.73
C SER A 115 9.78 4.31 13.05
N TRP A 116 8.72 4.40 12.25
CA TRP A 116 7.55 3.53 12.37
C TRP A 116 7.90 2.07 12.10
N CYS A 117 8.77 1.77 11.14
CA CYS A 117 9.24 0.40 10.88
C CYS A 117 10.15 -0.14 11.99
N GLU A 118 11.02 0.70 12.55
CA GLU A 118 11.91 0.35 13.66
C GLU A 118 11.15 0.07 14.96
N ALA A 119 10.10 0.83 15.23
CA ALA A 119 9.24 0.66 16.41
C ALA A 119 8.28 -0.56 16.30
N ARG A 120 8.50 -1.47 15.34
CA ARG A 120 7.68 -2.67 15.16
C ARG A 120 7.81 -3.61 16.35
N SER A 121 6.68 -4.07 16.85
CA SER A 121 6.62 -4.99 17.98
C SER A 121 5.40 -5.91 17.90
N GLU A 122 5.43 -7.01 18.65
CA GLU A 122 4.29 -7.92 18.76
C GLU A 122 3.07 -7.23 19.40
N GLU A 123 3.30 -6.31 20.35
CA GLU A 123 2.23 -5.55 21.01
C GLU A 123 1.52 -4.59 20.04
N ARG A 124 2.27 -3.93 19.15
CA ARG A 124 1.73 -2.95 18.21
C ARG A 124 1.13 -3.62 16.98
N ASP A 125 1.85 -4.55 16.38
CA ASP A 125 1.53 -5.10 15.06
C ASP A 125 0.95 -6.51 15.10
N GLY A 126 1.03 -7.19 16.26
CA GLY A 126 0.53 -8.55 16.45
C GLY A 126 1.56 -9.65 16.15
N PRO A 127 1.14 -10.92 16.26
CA PRO A 127 1.97 -12.10 16.07
C PRO A 127 2.82 -12.09 14.81
N GLY A 128 4.11 -12.41 14.95
CA GLY A 128 5.06 -12.54 13.84
C GLY A 128 5.65 -11.21 13.37
N ALA A 129 5.29 -10.10 13.99
CA ALA A 129 5.79 -8.77 13.65
C ALA A 129 7.32 -8.69 13.75
N THR A 130 7.91 -9.27 14.78
CA THR A 130 9.37 -9.18 15.03
C THR A 130 10.18 -10.23 14.24
N GLY A 131 9.52 -11.07 13.44
CA GLY A 131 10.17 -12.12 12.66
C GLY A 131 11.14 -11.58 11.59
N PRO A 132 12.24 -12.30 11.30
CA PRO A 132 13.29 -11.83 10.38
C PRO A 132 12.80 -11.67 8.93
N ARG A 133 11.75 -12.40 8.54
CA ARG A 133 11.15 -12.32 7.20
C ARG A 133 10.14 -11.19 7.06
N THR A 134 9.63 -10.66 8.18
CA THR A 134 8.60 -9.63 8.22
C THR A 134 9.14 -8.29 7.73
N GLN A 135 10.41 -7.98 8.00
CA GLN A 135 11.09 -6.78 7.52
C GLN A 135 11.08 -6.62 5.99
N GLY A 136 11.09 -7.74 5.25
CA GLY A 136 11.10 -7.72 3.79
C GLY A 136 9.73 -7.53 3.14
N LEU A 137 8.64 -7.51 3.92
CA LEU A 137 7.29 -7.34 3.39
C LEU A 137 7.09 -5.90 2.88
N PRO A 138 6.32 -5.70 1.80
CA PRO A 138 6.11 -4.37 1.19
C PRO A 138 5.67 -3.29 2.19
N ARG A 139 4.83 -3.63 3.18
CA ARG A 139 4.38 -2.71 4.24
C ARG A 139 5.51 -2.07 5.03
N PHE A 140 6.67 -2.72 5.15
CA PHE A 140 7.84 -2.21 5.87
C PHE A 140 8.92 -1.66 4.93
N LYS A 141 8.64 -1.64 3.62
CA LYS A 141 9.54 -1.08 2.60
C LYS A 141 8.97 0.21 2.03
N HIS A 142 7.65 0.33 1.93
CA HIS A 142 6.99 1.44 1.25
C HIS A 142 5.80 1.97 2.06
N CYS A 143 5.52 3.26 1.92
CA CYS A 143 4.34 3.90 2.51
C CYS A 143 3.60 4.76 1.48
N VAL A 144 2.33 5.00 1.76
CA VAL A 144 1.50 5.94 1.02
C VAL A 144 1.67 7.32 1.63
N TYR A 145 1.91 8.30 0.79
CA TYR A 145 1.96 9.72 1.12
C TYR A 145 0.78 10.44 0.47
N VAL A 146 0.05 11.23 1.26
CA VAL A 146 -1.11 11.97 0.77
C VAL A 146 -0.95 13.44 1.10
N ASP A 147 -0.64 14.23 0.07
CA ASP A 147 -0.58 15.68 0.10
C ASP A 147 -1.83 16.31 -0.50
N ARG A 148 -1.82 17.65 -0.55
CA ARG A 148 -2.84 18.47 -1.18
C ARG A 148 -3.11 18.04 -2.63
N LYS A 149 -2.06 17.72 -3.41
CA LYS A 149 -2.21 17.30 -4.81
C LYS A 149 -3.01 16.01 -4.93
N CYS A 150 -2.78 15.02 -4.05
CA CYS A 150 -3.62 13.82 -4.01
C CYS A 150 -5.11 14.16 -3.79
N LEU A 151 -5.40 15.07 -2.85
CA LEU A 151 -6.78 15.50 -2.58
C LEU A 151 -7.40 16.27 -3.74
N ASP A 152 -6.65 17.15 -4.40
CA ASP A 152 -7.13 17.97 -5.50
C ASP A 152 -7.57 17.13 -6.71
N THR A 153 -7.02 15.92 -6.87
CA THR A 153 -7.46 14.99 -7.93
C THR A 153 -8.91 14.52 -7.76
N LEU A 154 -9.51 14.67 -6.58
CA LEU A 154 -10.92 14.36 -6.34
C LEU A 154 -11.88 15.24 -7.13
N VAL A 155 -11.46 16.43 -7.58
CA VAL A 155 -12.33 17.34 -8.35
C VAL A 155 -12.91 16.69 -9.60
N LYS A 156 -12.19 15.74 -10.21
CA LYS A 156 -12.63 15.02 -11.41
C LYS A 156 -13.61 13.89 -11.09
N LEU A 157 -13.76 13.52 -9.82
CA LEU A 157 -14.59 12.41 -9.39
C LEU A 157 -16.04 12.86 -9.14
N PRO A 158 -17.05 12.18 -9.74
CA PRO A 158 -18.44 12.45 -9.41
C PRO A 158 -18.71 12.28 -7.90
N LYS A 159 -19.44 13.22 -7.31
CA LYS A 159 -19.80 13.18 -5.87
C LYS A 159 -20.58 11.90 -5.49
N ASN A 160 -21.31 11.34 -6.44
CA ASN A 160 -22.05 10.09 -6.30
C ASN A 160 -21.24 8.84 -6.68
N TYR A 161 -19.93 8.94 -6.93
CA TYR A 161 -19.10 7.75 -7.18
C TYR A 161 -19.11 6.83 -5.97
N ARG A 162 -19.47 5.57 -6.19
CA ARG A 162 -19.56 4.50 -5.18
C ARG A 162 -18.80 3.25 -5.63
N GLY A 163 -17.64 3.42 -6.26
CA GLY A 163 -16.80 2.30 -6.69
C GLY A 163 -17.13 1.72 -8.08
N ALA A 164 -17.92 2.44 -8.87
CA ALA A 164 -18.25 2.03 -10.24
C ALA A 164 -16.97 1.90 -11.11
N ARG A 165 -17.02 1.09 -12.17
CA ARG A 165 -15.90 1.03 -13.12
C ARG A 165 -15.86 2.33 -13.92
N MET A 166 -14.82 3.13 -13.71
CA MET A 166 -14.56 4.37 -14.45
C MET A 166 -13.06 4.58 -14.59
N ASP A 167 -12.68 5.44 -15.52
CA ASP A 167 -11.29 5.83 -15.69
C ASP A 167 -10.87 6.79 -14.56
N LEU A 168 -9.95 6.35 -13.71
CA LEU A 168 -9.38 7.11 -12.60
C LEU A 168 -7.90 7.43 -12.83
N SER A 169 -7.42 7.38 -14.07
CA SER A 169 -6.00 7.59 -14.42
C SER A 169 -5.42 8.97 -14.01
N ASN A 170 -6.28 9.95 -13.73
CA ASN A 170 -5.89 11.27 -13.22
C ASN A 170 -5.93 11.38 -11.68
N MET A 171 -6.44 10.36 -10.98
CA MET A 171 -6.43 10.31 -9.52
C MET A 171 -5.15 9.61 -9.05
N VAL A 172 -4.38 10.32 -8.22
CA VAL A 172 -3.04 9.88 -7.85
C VAL A 172 -2.95 9.52 -6.38
N THR A 173 -2.12 8.53 -6.11
CA THR A 173 -1.52 8.22 -4.82
C THR A 173 -0.01 8.35 -4.95
N VAL A 174 0.69 8.80 -3.90
CA VAL A 174 2.15 8.80 -3.87
C VAL A 174 2.62 7.59 -3.06
N ILE A 175 3.48 6.76 -3.66
CA ILE A 175 4.16 5.68 -2.95
C ILE A 175 5.61 6.09 -2.72
N ILE A 176 6.04 6.14 -1.46
CA ILE A 176 7.41 6.44 -1.05
C ILE A 176 8.15 5.12 -0.82
N ASP A 177 9.36 5.02 -1.36
CA ASP A 177 10.32 4.00 -0.96
C ASP A 177 11.04 4.43 0.33
N GLY A 178 10.81 3.66 1.39
CA GLY A 178 11.36 3.88 2.72
C GLY A 178 12.86 3.63 2.80
N ALA A 179 13.42 2.80 1.92
CA ALA A 179 14.85 2.46 1.91
C ALA A 179 15.69 3.40 1.04
N PHE A 180 15.05 4.27 0.24
CA PHE A 180 15.77 5.18 -0.65
C PHE A 180 16.64 6.17 0.12
N ASP A 181 17.95 6.13 -0.15
CA ASP A 181 18.94 7.03 0.43
C ASP A 181 19.62 7.87 -0.64
N ARG A 182 19.30 9.17 -0.65
CA ARG A 182 19.89 10.17 -1.56
C ARG A 182 21.39 10.38 -1.34
N ARG A 183 21.95 9.94 -0.21
CA ARG A 183 23.38 10.09 0.06
C ARG A 183 24.23 9.09 -0.70
N THR A 184 23.61 8.07 -1.28
CA THR A 184 24.26 7.07 -2.11
C THR A 184 23.84 7.33 -3.56
N PRO A 185 24.63 8.10 -4.33
CA PRO A 185 24.28 8.41 -5.71
C PRO A 185 24.24 7.14 -6.56
N GLY A 186 23.25 7.05 -7.43
CA GLY A 186 23.20 6.06 -8.49
C GLY A 186 24.14 6.39 -9.66
N ASP A 187 24.27 5.43 -10.58
CA ASP A 187 25.14 5.56 -11.76
C ASP A 187 24.70 6.66 -12.74
N ASP A 188 23.48 7.17 -12.60
CA ASP A 188 22.86 8.17 -13.49
C ASP A 188 22.66 9.55 -12.84
N GLU A 189 23.36 9.84 -11.74
CA GLU A 189 23.33 11.17 -11.09
C GLU A 189 23.65 12.30 -12.10
N GLY A 190 22.83 13.36 -12.07
CA GLY A 190 22.97 14.50 -12.99
C GLY A 190 22.38 14.28 -14.39
N SER A 191 21.84 13.08 -14.68
CA SER A 191 21.30 12.76 -16.01
C SER A 191 19.86 13.24 -16.24
N TYR A 192 19.13 13.60 -15.18
CA TYR A 192 17.73 14.01 -15.25
C TYR A 192 17.45 15.37 -14.59
N PRO A 193 16.38 16.07 -14.99
CA PRO A 193 15.97 17.32 -14.34
C PRO A 193 15.74 17.15 -12.84
N ASP A 194 16.14 18.14 -12.05
CA ASP A 194 16.00 18.10 -10.60
C ASP A 194 14.54 17.92 -10.15
N ILE A 195 14.31 16.96 -9.27
CA ILE A 195 13.04 16.77 -8.56
C ILE A 195 13.34 16.64 -7.08
N GLU A 196 12.92 17.64 -6.31
CA GLU A 196 13.15 17.70 -4.85
C GLU A 196 14.63 17.51 -4.48
N GLY A 197 15.56 17.96 -5.33
CA GLY A 197 17.00 17.78 -5.15
C GLY A 197 17.57 16.42 -5.65
N CYS A 198 16.82 15.65 -6.44
CA CYS A 198 17.28 14.40 -7.05
C CYS A 198 17.33 14.52 -8.58
N THR A 199 18.51 14.25 -9.15
CA THR A 199 18.81 14.32 -10.59
C THR A 199 19.01 12.94 -11.23
N GLU A 200 18.71 11.87 -10.50
CA GLU A 200 18.69 10.49 -11.00
C GLU A 200 17.35 10.15 -11.66
N ARG A 201 17.29 9.01 -12.36
CA ARG A 201 16.03 8.48 -12.94
C ARG A 201 15.02 8.21 -11.84
N TYR A 202 15.43 7.50 -10.79
CA TYR A 202 14.54 7.09 -9.69
C TYR A 202 14.69 8.00 -8.48
N VAL A 203 13.63 8.73 -8.14
CA VAL A 203 13.66 9.76 -7.09
C VAL A 203 13.25 9.26 -5.70
N GLY A 204 13.13 7.93 -5.52
CA GLY A 204 12.74 7.32 -4.25
C GLY A 204 11.25 7.36 -3.93
N TRP A 205 10.42 7.73 -4.91
CA TRP A 205 8.97 7.75 -4.83
C TRP A 205 8.38 7.82 -6.24
N ARG A 206 7.09 7.51 -6.38
CA ARG A 206 6.34 7.66 -7.64
C ARG A 206 4.91 8.15 -7.41
N TYR A 207 4.36 8.86 -8.40
CA TYR A 207 2.91 8.97 -8.55
C TYR A 207 2.38 7.68 -9.15
N GLU A 208 1.22 7.25 -8.66
CA GLU A 208 0.56 6.02 -9.05
C GLU A 208 -0.94 6.26 -9.18
N GLU A 209 -1.56 5.68 -10.20
CA GLU A 209 -3.02 5.68 -10.32
C GLU A 209 -3.66 5.07 -9.07
N VAL A 210 -4.70 5.71 -8.53
CA VAL A 210 -5.33 5.36 -7.24
C VAL A 210 -5.86 3.91 -7.18
N GLU A 211 -6.03 3.24 -8.32
CA GLU A 211 -6.50 1.85 -8.42
C GLU A 211 -5.38 0.80 -8.25
N MET A 212 -4.13 1.21 -8.44
CA MET A 212 -2.95 0.32 -8.49
C MET A 212 -2.33 -0.09 -7.16
N PRO A 213 -2.56 0.55 -5.98
CA PRO A 213 -1.84 0.20 -4.75
C PRO A 213 -1.87 -1.28 -4.34
N VAL A 214 -2.96 -2.01 -4.62
CA VAL A 214 -3.04 -3.45 -4.32
C VAL A 214 -2.08 -4.25 -5.22
N GLY A 215 -2.05 -3.95 -6.53
CA GLY A 215 -1.11 -4.58 -7.47
C GLY A 215 0.34 -4.19 -7.16
N THR A 216 0.57 -2.93 -6.81
CA THR A 216 1.90 -2.47 -6.39
C THR A 216 2.37 -3.16 -5.13
N TYR A 217 1.49 -3.37 -4.16
CA TYR A 217 1.82 -4.13 -2.95
C TYR A 217 2.19 -5.57 -3.29
N GLU A 218 1.43 -6.22 -4.18
CA GLU A 218 1.74 -7.56 -4.70
C GLU A 218 3.15 -7.60 -5.32
N GLU A 219 3.40 -6.78 -6.33
CA GLU A 219 4.68 -6.76 -7.07
C GLU A 219 5.88 -6.43 -6.19
N SER A 220 5.67 -5.56 -5.19
CA SER A 220 6.71 -5.15 -4.25
C SER A 220 7.24 -6.31 -3.41
N HIS A 221 6.63 -7.50 -3.42
CA HIS A 221 7.23 -8.70 -2.80
C HIS A 221 8.48 -9.16 -3.54
N GLN A 222 8.50 -9.01 -4.86
CA GLN A 222 9.54 -9.56 -5.74
C GLN A 222 10.44 -8.47 -6.33
N TYR A 223 9.90 -7.28 -6.55
CA TYR A 223 10.59 -6.20 -7.27
C TYR A 223 10.69 -4.92 -6.42
N PRO A 224 11.75 -4.11 -6.61
CA PRO A 224 11.82 -2.78 -6.01
C PRO A 224 10.81 -1.84 -6.66
N LEU A 225 10.43 -0.77 -5.95
CA LEU A 225 9.46 0.23 -6.44
C LEU A 225 9.96 1.00 -7.69
N SER A 226 11.28 0.99 -7.93
CA SER A 226 11.94 1.54 -9.12
C SER A 226 11.85 0.67 -10.37
N HIS A 227 11.30 -0.55 -10.24
CA HIS A 227 11.21 -1.54 -11.31
C HIS A 227 10.04 -1.23 -12.29
N LEU A 228 9.55 -2.27 -12.99
CA LEU A 228 8.53 -2.22 -14.04
C LEU A 228 7.42 -1.20 -13.72
N ASP A 229 7.04 -0.48 -14.78
CA ASP A 229 6.05 0.59 -14.79
C ASP A 229 6.36 1.87 -14.02
N TYR A 230 7.55 2.01 -13.42
CA TYR A 230 7.99 3.30 -12.89
C TYR A 230 7.96 4.40 -13.95
N LYS A 231 7.17 5.45 -13.67
CA LYS A 231 7.19 6.72 -14.40
C LYS A 231 7.79 7.80 -13.52
N ARG A 232 8.82 8.47 -14.05
CA ARG A 232 9.47 9.57 -13.35
C ARG A 232 8.46 10.73 -13.22
N PRO A 233 8.22 11.26 -11.99
CA PRO A 233 7.34 12.41 -11.82
C PRO A 233 7.72 13.56 -12.77
N PRO A 234 6.74 14.36 -13.25
CA PRO A 234 5.34 14.40 -12.85
C PRO A 234 4.45 13.32 -13.48
N LEU A 235 5.01 12.34 -14.21
CA LEU A 235 4.22 11.28 -14.82
C LEU A 235 3.69 10.29 -13.76
N ILE A 236 2.48 9.77 -14.01
CA ILE A 236 1.74 8.83 -13.17
C ILE A 236 1.98 7.41 -13.68
N SER A 237 2.39 6.51 -12.80
CA SER A 237 2.55 5.09 -13.10
C SER A 237 1.18 4.38 -13.12
N PRO A 238 0.93 3.40 -14.01
CA PRO A 238 1.88 2.78 -14.94
C PRO A 238 1.90 3.40 -16.35
N ASN A 239 0.87 4.15 -16.75
CA ASN A 239 0.67 4.53 -18.15
C ASN A 239 1.42 5.81 -18.57
N GLY A 240 1.88 6.61 -17.62
CA GLY A 240 2.61 7.85 -17.89
C GLY A 240 1.71 9.05 -18.17
N HIS A 241 0.51 9.10 -17.59
CA HIS A 241 -0.33 10.30 -17.63
C HIS A 241 0.33 11.44 -16.84
N ASP A 242 0.16 12.69 -17.26
CA ASP A 242 0.76 13.83 -16.55
C ASP A 242 -0.10 14.23 -15.35
N SER A 243 0.50 14.20 -14.15
CA SER A 243 -0.17 14.63 -12.91
C SER A 243 -0.37 16.14 -12.78
N MET A 244 0.19 16.94 -13.70
CA MET A 244 0.05 18.40 -13.75
C MET A 244 -1.07 18.87 -14.69
N LEU A 245 -1.62 17.97 -15.52
CA LEU A 245 -2.82 18.25 -16.31
C LEU A 245 -4.07 18.06 -15.43
N VAL A 246 -4.25 18.96 -14.46
CA VAL A 246 -5.52 19.11 -13.74
C VAL A 246 -6.48 19.93 -14.58
#